data_AF-A0A1V9F510-F1
#
_entry.id   AF-A0A1V9F510-F1
#
_cell.length_a   1.000
_cell.length_b   1.000
_cell.length_c   1.000
_cell.angle_alpha   90.00
_cell.angle_beta   90.00
_cell.angle_gamma   90.00
#
_symmetry.space_group_name_H-M   'P 1'
#
loop_
_entity.id
_entity.type
_entity.pdbx_description
1 polymer ?
#
loop_
_entity_poly.entity_id
_entity_poly.type
_entity_poly.pdbx_seq_one_letter_code
_entity_poly.pdbx_strand_id
1 'polypeptide(L)'
;MRKITLYLLLGICFLACKKEDVIVVNPSQREALKIDTVINDSTLVLTWRKFTGTHFKQYRIARVATYLKNDKFAPVYDSVFTSTDINVTSFTETNMPLAKDINYYLIIDRDTVPSNSQAPGVTYQRPHSVLSCQPTDVLFSKAQKKLYIIEQQKIHIVDISGRPLLSKEFPTTIGYCTLGTYNGSNELYVPLNDGWVEILDAATLELKDRIYVAGFGIGSVLALNGKLYVSSSDNASSGYADCVKIFDRASKTLVARTGYYDQTRLVALEGTAVEMIDLTIHQFPISLFYYSFTTDGIPLVKKEDTYHMDYTMDPAIVRSFPDGSRFITSGSGNIFNKSLVFDRYLKQYPSNADSYTDFAFNSDGSIIYAANGPLKKIDIFRYPSTTNTGNYPTKFTPYKLFRDDNSLISVSKASSFQQTFILIENIKL
;
A
#
# COMPACT_ATOMS: atom_id res chain seq x y z
N MET A 1 -11.15 -65.35 -37.05
CA MET A 1 -11.84 -64.13 -37.55
C MET A 1 -11.69 -62.93 -36.60
N ARG A 2 -10.48 -62.49 -36.27
CA ARG A 2 -10.23 -61.22 -35.51
C ARG A 2 -8.98 -60.44 -35.97
N LYS A 3 -8.23 -60.95 -36.95
CA LYS A 3 -7.00 -60.30 -37.47
C LYS A 3 -7.13 -59.71 -38.88
N ILE A 4 -8.24 -59.98 -39.60
CA ILE A 4 -8.47 -59.44 -40.95
C ILE A 4 -9.20 -58.08 -40.89
N THR A 5 -9.98 -57.85 -39.83
CA THR A 5 -10.73 -56.59 -39.64
C THR A 5 -9.83 -55.39 -39.27
N LEU A 6 -8.63 -55.63 -38.74
CA LEU A 6 -7.71 -54.56 -38.32
C LEU A 6 -6.91 -53.96 -39.50
N TYR A 7 -6.64 -54.76 -40.54
CA TYR A 7 -5.94 -54.28 -41.74
C TYR A 7 -6.83 -53.51 -42.71
N LEU A 8 -8.16 -53.76 -42.69
CA LEU A 8 -9.10 -52.98 -43.50
C LEU A 8 -9.35 -51.57 -42.93
N LEU A 9 -9.17 -51.36 -41.62
CA LEU A 9 -9.35 -50.05 -40.98
C LEU A 9 -8.11 -49.15 -41.09
N LEU A 10 -6.90 -49.70 -41.24
CA LEU A 10 -5.68 -48.91 -41.46
C LEU A 10 -5.54 -48.40 -42.92
N GLY A 11 -6.24 -49.02 -43.87
CA GLY A 11 -6.18 -48.62 -45.29
C GLY A 11 -7.05 -47.42 -45.66
N ILE A 12 -8.00 -47.01 -44.81
CA ILE A 12 -8.96 -45.92 -45.12
C ILE A 12 -8.44 -44.56 -44.63
N CYS A 13 -7.40 -44.51 -43.78
CA CYS A 13 -6.84 -43.24 -43.31
C CYS A 13 -5.84 -42.57 -44.28
N PHE A 14 -5.49 -43.20 -45.42
CA PHE A 14 -4.47 -42.68 -46.34
C PHE A 14 -5.01 -42.04 -47.64
N LEU A 15 -6.33 -41.87 -47.81
CA LEU A 15 -6.91 -41.31 -49.05
C LEU A 15 -7.76 -40.03 -48.88
N ALA A 16 -7.60 -39.31 -47.77
CA ALA A 16 -8.24 -38.00 -47.59
C ALA A 16 -7.22 -36.90 -47.26
N CYS A 17 -6.23 -36.72 -48.13
CA CYS A 17 -5.47 -35.48 -48.21
C CYS A 17 -5.78 -34.81 -49.55
N LYS A 18 -7.00 -34.26 -49.66
CA LYS A 18 -7.13 -33.10 -50.53
C LYS A 18 -6.30 -32.01 -49.87
N LYS A 19 -5.31 -31.52 -50.61
CA LYS A 19 -4.59 -30.30 -50.28
C LYS A 19 -5.67 -29.22 -50.27
N GLU A 20 -6.25 -28.94 -49.10
CA GLU A 20 -6.94 -27.68 -48.91
C GLU A 20 -5.90 -26.62 -49.23
N ASP A 21 -6.24 -25.72 -50.14
CA ASP A 21 -5.50 -24.48 -50.24
C ASP A 21 -5.55 -23.87 -48.85
N VAL A 22 -4.43 -24.00 -48.12
CA VAL A 22 -4.20 -23.23 -46.93
C VAL A 22 -4.15 -21.81 -47.44
N ILE A 23 -5.30 -21.14 -47.39
CA ILE A 23 -5.35 -19.69 -47.43
C ILE A 23 -4.62 -19.29 -46.16
N VAL A 24 -3.30 -19.16 -46.26
CA VAL A 24 -2.51 -18.37 -45.33
C VAL A 24 -3.03 -16.96 -45.54
N VAL A 25 -4.08 -16.60 -44.82
CA VAL A 25 -4.39 -15.21 -44.53
C VAL A 25 -3.18 -14.76 -43.73
N ASN A 26 -2.15 -14.26 -44.43
CA ASN A 26 -1.10 -13.50 -43.81
C ASN A 26 -1.86 -12.42 -43.01
N PRO A 27 -1.84 -12.45 -41.67
CA PRO A 27 -2.54 -11.43 -40.91
C PRO A 27 -2.04 -10.11 -41.49
N SER A 28 -2.97 -9.26 -41.94
CA SER A 28 -2.60 -7.99 -42.53
C SER A 28 -1.57 -7.37 -41.59
N GLN A 29 -0.37 -7.10 -42.14
CA GLN A 29 0.74 -6.58 -41.38
C GLN A 29 0.34 -5.19 -40.89
N ARG A 30 -0.45 -5.15 -39.81
CA ARG A 30 -0.90 -3.92 -39.17
C ARG A 30 0.36 -3.14 -38.85
N GLU A 31 0.27 -1.83 -39.05
CA GLU A 31 1.36 -0.88 -38.86
C GLU A 31 1.73 -0.87 -37.38
N ALA A 32 2.61 -1.78 -36.97
CA ALA A 32 2.86 -2.01 -35.56
C ALA A 32 3.71 -0.86 -35.01
N LEU A 33 3.08 0.04 -34.24
CA LEU A 33 3.80 0.92 -33.33
C LEU A 33 4.51 0.07 -32.28
N LYS A 34 5.80 0.30 -32.07
CA LYS A 34 6.60 -0.36 -31.03
C LYS A 34 7.51 0.63 -30.32
N ILE A 35 7.89 0.29 -29.08
CA ILE A 35 9.03 0.91 -28.40
C ILE A 35 10.28 0.27 -28.96
N ASP A 36 11.13 1.06 -29.61
CA ASP A 36 12.38 0.59 -30.21
C ASP A 36 13.52 0.60 -29.19
N THR A 37 13.65 1.70 -28.46
CA THR A 37 14.68 1.87 -27.42
C THR A 37 14.13 2.70 -26.26
N VAL A 38 14.47 2.33 -25.02
CA VAL A 38 14.28 3.16 -23.82
C VAL A 38 15.63 3.78 -23.48
N ILE A 39 15.74 5.10 -23.57
CA ILE A 39 17.00 5.82 -23.32
C ILE A 39 17.16 6.07 -21.81
N ASN A 40 16.07 6.48 -21.15
CA ASN A 40 15.98 6.68 -19.71
C ASN A 40 14.49 6.69 -19.28
N ASP A 41 14.22 6.93 -18.00
CA ASP A 41 12.86 6.93 -17.43
C ASP A 41 11.87 7.90 -18.10
N SER A 42 12.35 8.99 -18.71
CA SER A 42 11.53 10.03 -19.34
C SER A 42 11.73 10.11 -20.87
N THR A 43 12.51 9.20 -21.47
CA THR A 43 12.86 9.28 -22.89
C THR A 43 12.87 7.90 -23.55
N LEU A 44 12.10 7.76 -24.63
CA LEU A 44 12.07 6.55 -25.44
C LEU A 44 11.90 6.89 -26.92
N VAL A 45 12.28 5.95 -27.77
CA VAL A 45 12.11 6.02 -29.21
C VAL A 45 10.98 5.08 -29.61
N LEU A 46 9.94 5.65 -30.21
CA LEU A 46 8.87 4.91 -30.87
C LEU A 46 9.20 4.73 -32.35
N THR A 47 8.90 3.58 -32.90
CA THR A 47 8.98 3.34 -34.35
C THR A 47 7.75 2.63 -34.86
N TRP A 48 7.46 2.82 -36.14
CA TRP A 48 6.35 2.18 -36.83
C TRP A 48 6.72 1.85 -38.27
N ARG A 49 5.89 1.03 -38.93
CA ARG A 49 6.07 0.74 -40.35
C ARG A 49 5.52 1.89 -41.19
N LYS A 50 6.21 2.20 -42.28
CA LYS A 50 5.74 3.16 -43.29
C LYS A 50 4.38 2.72 -43.84
N PHE A 51 3.43 3.65 -43.88
CA PHE A 51 2.12 3.46 -44.51
C PHE A 51 2.30 3.23 -46.01
N THR A 52 1.64 2.19 -46.53
CA THR A 52 1.74 1.79 -47.94
C THR A 52 0.46 2.06 -48.73
N GLY A 53 -0.59 2.59 -48.09
CA GLY A 53 -1.86 2.89 -48.75
C GLY A 53 -1.83 4.21 -49.53
N THR A 54 -2.93 4.48 -50.25
CA THR A 54 -3.18 5.76 -50.90
C THR A 54 -3.83 6.75 -49.93
N HIS A 55 -3.80 8.05 -50.27
CA HIS A 55 -4.43 9.13 -49.50
C HIS A 55 -3.87 9.32 -48.07
N PHE A 56 -2.56 9.13 -47.91
CA PHE A 56 -1.88 9.52 -46.67
C PHE A 56 -1.97 11.03 -46.45
N LYS A 57 -2.43 11.44 -45.27
CA LYS A 57 -2.44 12.84 -44.87
C LYS A 57 -1.33 13.13 -43.86
N GLN A 58 -1.29 12.36 -42.76
CA GLN A 58 -0.28 12.51 -41.72
C GLN A 58 -0.23 11.30 -40.79
N TYR A 59 0.92 11.12 -40.13
CA TYR A 59 1.03 10.37 -38.89
C TYR A 59 0.73 11.28 -37.72
N ARG A 60 0.07 10.73 -36.70
CA ARG A 60 -0.12 11.35 -35.39
C ARG A 60 0.11 10.32 -34.30
N ILE A 61 0.95 10.64 -33.34
CA ILE A 61 1.10 9.84 -32.12
C ILE A 61 0.25 10.49 -31.03
N ALA A 62 -0.76 9.77 -30.57
CA ALA A 62 -1.51 10.11 -29.38
C ALA A 62 -0.89 9.41 -28.16
N ARG A 63 -0.85 10.09 -27.02
CA ARG A 63 -0.40 9.57 -25.73
C ARG A 63 -1.55 9.65 -24.74
N VAL A 64 -1.75 8.58 -23.98
CA VAL A 64 -2.74 8.48 -22.91
C VAL A 64 -2.07 7.98 -21.65
N ALA A 65 -2.11 8.78 -20.59
CA ALA A 65 -1.57 8.43 -19.29
C ALA A 65 -2.39 9.07 -18.17
N THR A 66 -2.46 8.43 -17.01
CA THR A 66 -3.03 9.01 -15.80
C THR A 66 -1.92 9.62 -14.96
N TYR A 67 -1.96 10.93 -14.77
CA TYR A 67 -0.99 11.66 -13.96
C TYR A 67 -1.61 12.93 -13.37
N LEU A 68 -0.86 13.58 -12.49
CA LEU A 68 -1.29 14.82 -11.84
C LEU A 68 -1.27 16.00 -12.82
N LYS A 69 -2.43 16.57 -13.12
CA LYS A 69 -2.59 17.80 -13.90
C LYS A 69 -3.64 18.68 -13.24
N ASN A 70 -3.30 19.94 -12.95
CA ASN A 70 -4.18 20.90 -12.26
C ASN A 70 -4.75 20.34 -10.94
N ASP A 71 -3.87 19.83 -10.07
CA ASP A 71 -4.22 19.26 -8.75
C ASP A 71 -5.18 18.06 -8.77
N LYS A 72 -5.34 17.41 -9.93
CA LYS A 72 -6.15 16.20 -10.09
C LYS A 72 -5.41 15.13 -10.86
N PHE A 73 -5.46 13.89 -10.36
CA PHE A 73 -5.09 12.73 -11.17
C PHE A 73 -6.22 12.41 -12.15
N ALA A 74 -5.93 12.45 -13.43
CA ALA A 74 -6.89 12.13 -14.48
C ALA A 74 -6.17 11.55 -15.70
N PRO A 75 -6.85 10.73 -16.51
CA PRO A 75 -6.35 10.34 -17.82
C PRO A 75 -6.27 11.58 -18.69
N VAL A 76 -5.09 11.85 -19.22
CA VAL A 76 -4.85 12.95 -20.15
C VAL A 76 -4.52 12.36 -21.51
N TYR A 77 -5.17 12.91 -22.54
CA TYR A 77 -5.02 12.53 -23.94
C TYR A 77 -4.31 13.68 -24.66
N ASP A 78 -3.07 13.45 -25.07
CA ASP A 78 -2.25 14.44 -25.77
C ASP A 78 -1.87 13.94 -27.17
N SER A 79 -1.82 14.83 -28.16
CA SER A 79 -1.09 14.56 -29.41
C SER A 79 0.36 14.98 -29.21
N VAL A 80 1.28 14.03 -29.16
CA VAL A 80 2.70 14.28 -28.83
C VAL A 80 3.59 14.39 -30.06
N PHE A 81 3.10 13.93 -31.21
CA PHE A 81 3.81 14.02 -32.48
C PHE A 81 2.84 14.08 -33.64
N THR A 82 3.18 14.87 -34.66
CA THR A 82 2.51 14.88 -35.97
C THR A 82 3.55 15.02 -37.07
N SER A 83 3.34 14.33 -38.20
CA SER A 83 4.17 14.48 -39.40
C SER A 83 3.37 14.23 -40.66
N THR A 84 3.47 15.13 -41.62
CA THR A 84 2.92 14.98 -42.99
C THR A 84 3.89 14.28 -43.94
N ASP A 85 5.11 13.95 -43.50
CA ASP A 85 6.05 13.16 -44.29
C ASP A 85 5.85 11.66 -44.03
N ILE A 86 5.40 10.96 -45.07
CA ILE A 86 5.14 9.51 -45.05
C ILE A 86 6.40 8.67 -44.75
N ASN A 87 7.61 9.23 -44.98
CA ASN A 87 8.86 8.54 -44.73
C ASN A 87 9.30 8.60 -43.26
N VAL A 88 8.71 9.48 -42.45
CA VAL A 88 8.99 9.55 -41.02
C VAL A 88 8.34 8.36 -40.33
N THR A 89 9.18 7.50 -39.77
CA THR A 89 8.78 6.21 -39.15
C THR A 89 9.27 6.06 -37.71
N SER A 90 9.75 7.16 -37.12
CA SER A 90 10.27 7.20 -35.76
C SER A 90 9.95 8.53 -35.08
N PHE A 91 9.76 8.49 -33.77
CA PHE A 91 9.60 9.66 -32.90
C PHE A 91 10.34 9.42 -31.58
N THR A 92 11.12 10.41 -31.13
CA THR A 92 11.72 10.40 -29.79
C THR A 92 10.85 11.22 -28.86
N GLU A 93 10.22 10.56 -27.90
CA GLU A 93 9.48 11.23 -26.83
C GLU A 93 10.46 11.72 -25.76
N THR A 94 10.39 12.99 -25.40
CA THR A 94 11.23 13.61 -24.36
C THR A 94 10.44 14.28 -23.24
N ASN A 95 9.12 14.38 -23.37
CA ASN A 95 8.22 15.14 -22.49
C ASN A 95 7.20 14.21 -21.82
N MET A 96 7.65 13.05 -21.33
CA MET A 96 6.77 12.12 -20.62
C MET A 96 6.29 12.68 -19.29
N PRO A 97 4.97 12.61 -18.99
CA PRO A 97 4.50 12.91 -17.66
C PRO A 97 4.99 11.86 -16.66
N LEU A 98 4.97 12.22 -15.36
CA LEU A 98 5.20 11.26 -14.29
C LEU A 98 3.96 10.38 -14.12
N ALA A 99 3.92 9.27 -14.86
CA ALA A 99 2.86 8.27 -14.85
C ALA A 99 3.45 6.87 -14.77
N LYS A 100 2.66 5.92 -14.27
CA LYS A 100 3.03 4.49 -14.21
C LYS A 100 2.95 3.84 -15.59
N ASP A 101 1.78 3.91 -16.22
CA ASP A 101 1.51 3.37 -17.53
C ASP A 101 1.30 4.52 -18.53
N ILE A 102 2.07 4.52 -19.61
CA ILE A 102 1.95 5.49 -20.70
C ILE A 102 1.62 4.73 -21.98
N ASN A 103 0.41 4.94 -22.49
CA ASN A 103 -0.07 4.30 -23.72
C ASN A 103 0.17 5.24 -24.90
N TYR A 104 0.78 4.73 -25.95
CA TYR A 104 0.94 5.44 -27.22
C TYR A 104 0.09 4.76 -28.29
N TYR A 105 -0.50 5.55 -29.16
CA TYR A 105 -1.30 5.09 -30.30
C TYR A 105 -0.86 5.79 -31.56
N LEU A 106 -0.58 5.02 -32.61
CA LEU A 106 -0.29 5.55 -33.94
C LEU A 106 -1.60 5.70 -34.69
N ILE A 107 -1.94 6.95 -35.01
CA ILE A 107 -3.10 7.30 -35.80
C ILE A 107 -2.60 7.76 -37.17
N ILE A 108 -3.16 7.17 -38.22
CA ILE A 108 -2.87 7.55 -39.61
C ILE A 108 -4.12 8.21 -40.16
N ASP A 109 -4.04 9.52 -40.31
CA ASP A 109 -5.11 10.30 -40.88
C ASP A 109 -5.05 10.17 -42.41
N ARG A 110 -6.21 10.00 -43.04
CA ARG A 110 -6.38 9.84 -44.49
C ARG A 110 -7.40 10.86 -45.00
N ASP A 111 -7.29 11.28 -46.26
CA ASP A 111 -8.16 12.34 -46.80
C ASP A 111 -9.63 11.91 -46.99
N THR A 112 -9.91 10.61 -47.08
CA THR A 112 -11.20 10.10 -47.57
C THR A 112 -11.87 9.05 -46.68
N VAL A 113 -11.22 8.61 -45.60
CA VAL A 113 -11.74 7.54 -44.72
C VAL A 113 -11.56 7.95 -43.27
N PRO A 114 -12.61 7.89 -42.42
CA PRO A 114 -12.47 8.08 -40.98
C PRO A 114 -11.41 7.11 -40.44
N SER A 115 -10.51 7.60 -39.57
CA SER A 115 -9.46 6.78 -38.98
C SER A 115 -10.06 5.52 -38.34
N ASN A 116 -9.54 4.35 -38.72
CA ASN A 116 -9.99 3.05 -38.24
C ASN A 116 -10.11 3.02 -36.69
N SER A 117 -11.12 2.30 -36.18
CA SER A 117 -11.47 2.23 -34.75
C SER A 117 -10.45 1.53 -33.84
N GLN A 118 -9.32 1.04 -34.37
CA GLN A 118 -8.24 0.43 -33.59
C GLN A 118 -6.89 0.90 -34.11
N ALA A 119 -6.43 2.04 -33.57
CA ALA A 119 -5.06 2.50 -33.75
C ALA A 119 -4.10 1.50 -33.08
N PRO A 120 -3.04 1.04 -33.77
CA PRO A 120 -2.00 0.23 -33.15
C PRO A 120 -1.36 1.01 -32.00
N GLY A 121 -1.18 0.34 -30.86
CA GLY A 121 -0.68 0.97 -29.65
C GLY A 121 0.32 0.13 -28.90
N VAL A 122 1.10 0.80 -28.06
CA VAL A 122 2.11 0.20 -27.18
C VAL A 122 2.06 0.90 -25.82
N THR A 123 2.28 0.14 -24.76
CA THR A 123 2.32 0.64 -23.39
C THR A 123 3.76 0.62 -22.87
N TYR A 124 4.25 1.76 -22.39
CA TYR A 124 5.46 1.84 -21.60
C TYR A 124 5.10 1.84 -20.12
N GLN A 125 5.58 0.84 -19.38
CA GLN A 125 5.47 0.80 -17.91
C GLN A 125 6.73 1.38 -17.30
N ARG A 126 6.59 2.54 -16.66
CA ARG A 126 7.71 3.26 -16.08
C ARG A 126 8.17 2.60 -14.77
N PRO A 127 9.46 2.27 -14.60
CA PRO A 127 9.95 1.62 -13.39
C PRO A 127 9.90 2.54 -12.16
N HIS A 128 10.10 3.85 -12.36
CA HIS A 128 10.04 4.87 -11.33
C HIS A 128 8.90 5.85 -11.61
N SER A 129 7.74 5.65 -10.99
CA SER A 129 6.54 6.47 -11.15
C SER A 129 5.91 6.86 -9.81
N VAL A 130 4.82 7.64 -9.85
CA VAL A 130 3.94 7.81 -8.69
C VAL A 130 3.47 6.43 -8.22
N LEU A 131 3.48 6.20 -6.90
CA LEU A 131 2.93 4.99 -6.32
C LEU A 131 1.41 4.98 -6.48
N SER A 132 0.88 3.92 -7.08
CA SER A 132 -0.56 3.65 -7.08
C SER A 132 -0.82 2.31 -6.41
N CYS A 133 -1.55 2.36 -5.30
CA CYS A 133 -1.73 1.23 -4.37
C CYS A 133 -2.94 1.48 -3.45
N GLN A 134 -3.43 0.43 -2.77
CA GLN A 134 -4.50 0.53 -1.76
C GLN A 134 -3.93 0.18 -0.38
N PRO A 135 -3.37 1.16 0.36
CA PRO A 135 -2.69 0.85 1.60
C PRO A 135 -3.66 0.56 2.74
N THR A 136 -3.34 -0.47 3.50
CA THR A 136 -3.97 -0.91 4.75
C THR A 136 -3.29 -0.28 5.98
N ASP A 137 -1.98 -0.01 5.92
CA ASP A 137 -1.28 0.81 6.92
C ASP A 137 0.00 1.46 6.33
N VAL A 138 0.62 2.35 7.10
CA VAL A 138 1.94 2.92 6.78
C VAL A 138 2.80 2.96 8.04
N LEU A 139 4.07 2.59 7.89
CA LEU A 139 5.10 2.79 8.91
C LEU A 139 6.14 3.80 8.46
N PHE A 140 6.74 4.53 9.40
CA PHE A 140 7.83 5.46 9.14
C PHE A 140 9.07 5.05 9.93
N SER A 141 10.19 4.86 9.23
CA SER A 141 11.50 4.74 9.87
C SER A 141 12.18 6.10 9.91
N LYS A 142 12.23 6.71 11.09
CA LYS A 142 12.96 7.97 11.30
C LYS A 142 14.45 7.83 11.01
N ALA A 143 15.05 6.70 11.41
CA ALA A 143 16.46 6.43 11.21
C ALA A 143 16.83 6.30 9.72
N GLN A 144 15.98 5.63 8.93
CA GLN A 144 16.24 5.42 7.50
C GLN A 144 15.63 6.49 6.60
N LYS A 145 14.79 7.38 7.14
CA LYS A 145 13.97 8.36 6.39
C LYS A 145 13.20 7.68 5.25
N LYS A 146 12.51 6.59 5.59
CA LYS A 146 11.73 5.76 4.65
C LYS A 146 10.33 5.48 5.19
N LEU A 147 9.38 5.39 4.27
CA LEU A 147 8.02 4.97 4.52
C LEU A 147 7.81 3.55 3.99
N TYR A 148 7.06 2.75 4.73
CA TYR A 148 6.65 1.41 4.35
C TYR A 148 5.15 1.45 4.11
N ILE A 149 4.75 1.46 2.84
CA ILE A 149 3.35 1.47 2.43
C ILE A 149 2.90 0.02 2.32
N ILE A 150 2.02 -0.40 3.24
CA ILE A 150 1.56 -1.78 3.35
C ILE A 150 0.21 -1.90 2.67
N GLU A 151 0.10 -2.81 1.72
CA GLU A 151 -1.15 -3.26 1.10
C GLU A 151 -1.53 -4.64 1.66
N GLN A 152 -2.65 -5.17 1.16
CA GLN A 152 -3.13 -6.48 1.60
C GLN A 152 -2.08 -7.60 1.43
N GLN A 153 -1.30 -7.62 0.36
CA GLN A 153 -0.31 -8.68 0.05
C GLN A 153 1.04 -8.14 -0.43
N LYS A 154 1.28 -6.84 -0.27
CA LYS A 154 2.44 -6.16 -0.81
C LYS A 154 2.95 -5.10 0.13
N ILE A 155 4.27 -4.93 0.20
CA ILE A 155 4.89 -3.81 0.91
C ILE A 155 5.75 -3.04 -0.08
N HIS A 156 5.62 -1.71 -0.08
CA HIS A 156 6.48 -0.80 -0.82
C HIS A 156 7.35 -0.01 0.16
N ILE A 157 8.65 0.08 -0.13
CA ILE A 157 9.53 1.08 0.46
C ILE A 157 9.50 2.31 -0.42
N VAL A 158 9.22 3.45 0.18
CA VAL A 158 9.17 4.77 -0.46
C VAL A 158 10.06 5.72 0.31
N ASP A 159 10.79 6.58 -0.38
CA ASP A 159 11.50 7.68 0.30
C ASP A 159 10.54 8.79 0.75
N ILE A 160 11.02 9.74 1.55
CA ILE A 160 10.22 10.88 2.01
C ILE A 160 9.85 11.88 0.89
N SER A 161 10.37 11.71 -0.33
CA SER A 161 9.93 12.49 -1.50
C SER A 161 8.72 11.87 -2.21
N GLY A 162 8.36 10.63 -1.84
CA GLY A 162 7.29 9.86 -2.48
C GLY A 162 7.75 8.97 -3.63
N ARG A 163 9.06 8.81 -3.83
CA ARG A 163 9.60 7.92 -4.86
C ARG A 163 9.59 6.46 -4.36
N PRO A 164 8.95 5.53 -5.09
CA PRO A 164 9.08 4.10 -4.80
C PRO A 164 10.52 3.63 -5.02
N LEU A 165 11.07 2.92 -4.04
CA LEU A 165 12.43 2.37 -4.07
C LEU A 165 12.43 0.87 -4.33
N LEU A 166 11.54 0.14 -3.64
CA LEU A 166 11.47 -1.31 -3.69
C LEU A 166 10.05 -1.77 -3.34
N SER A 167 9.66 -2.94 -3.79
CA SER A 167 8.47 -3.62 -3.27
C SER A 167 8.69 -5.12 -3.13
N LYS A 168 7.94 -5.75 -2.22
CA LYS A 168 7.89 -7.21 -2.05
C LYS A 168 6.43 -7.66 -1.98
N GLU A 169 6.09 -8.65 -2.80
CA GLU A 169 4.81 -9.35 -2.79
C GLU A 169 4.89 -10.56 -1.84
N PHE A 170 3.75 -10.91 -1.25
CA PHE A 170 3.61 -12.03 -0.34
C PHE A 170 2.49 -12.96 -0.82
N PRO A 171 2.56 -14.27 -0.53
CA PRO A 171 1.60 -15.25 -1.03
C PRO A 171 0.25 -15.24 -0.28
N THR A 172 0.19 -14.55 0.86
CA THR A 172 -1.00 -14.41 1.68
C THR A 172 -1.10 -12.97 2.20
N THR A 173 -2.26 -12.68 2.78
CA THR A 173 -2.55 -11.35 3.32
C THR A 173 -1.68 -11.02 4.54
N ILE A 174 -1.37 -9.74 4.69
CA ILE A 174 -0.45 -9.18 5.69
C ILE A 174 -1.27 -8.49 6.79
N GLY A 175 -0.96 -8.76 8.06
CA GLY A 175 -1.50 -8.03 9.20
C GLY A 175 -0.77 -6.71 9.47
N TYR A 176 -0.94 -6.13 10.66
CA TYR A 176 -0.19 -4.91 11.03
C TYR A 176 1.28 -5.24 11.33
N CYS A 177 2.15 -4.80 10.43
CA CYS A 177 3.60 -4.90 10.57
C CYS A 177 4.15 -3.97 11.64
N THR A 178 5.41 -4.19 12.03
CA THR A 178 6.17 -3.25 12.85
C THR A 178 7.64 -3.18 12.43
N LEU A 179 8.28 -2.07 12.76
CA LEU A 179 9.73 -1.89 12.63
C LEU A 179 10.37 -2.16 13.98
N GLY A 180 11.56 -2.76 13.99
CA GLY A 180 12.36 -2.89 15.19
C GLY A 180 13.85 -2.99 14.88
N THR A 181 14.65 -3.13 15.93
CA THR A 181 16.09 -3.32 15.82
C THR A 181 16.50 -4.57 16.57
N TYR A 182 17.33 -5.40 15.93
CA TYR A 182 17.92 -6.58 16.54
C TYR A 182 19.40 -6.67 16.17
N ASN A 183 20.27 -6.78 17.18
CA ASN A 183 21.74 -6.80 17.01
C ASN A 183 22.28 -5.66 16.11
N GLY A 184 21.76 -4.45 16.29
CA GLY A 184 22.14 -3.26 15.51
C GLY A 184 21.58 -3.23 14.07
N SER A 185 20.84 -4.25 13.66
CA SER A 185 20.20 -4.32 12.34
C SER A 185 18.73 -3.89 12.42
N ASN A 186 18.30 -3.07 11.47
CA ASN A 186 16.90 -2.68 11.34
C ASN A 186 16.11 -3.81 10.67
N GLU A 187 15.04 -4.24 11.31
CA GLU A 187 14.18 -5.33 10.83
C GLU A 187 12.74 -4.84 10.65
N LEU A 188 12.08 -5.38 9.63
CA LEU A 188 10.65 -5.26 9.41
C LEU A 188 10.02 -6.62 9.72
N TYR A 189 9.09 -6.64 10.66
CA TYR A 189 8.35 -7.84 11.05
C TYR A 189 7.02 -7.85 10.34
N VAL A 190 6.79 -8.87 9.53
CA VAL A 190 5.64 -8.98 8.63
C VAL A 190 4.79 -10.18 9.05
N PRO A 191 3.64 -9.97 9.70
CA PRO A 191 2.74 -11.05 10.08
C PRO A 191 1.94 -11.49 8.85
N LEU A 192 2.04 -12.77 8.49
CA LEU A 192 1.37 -13.36 7.35
C LEU A 192 0.21 -14.25 7.80
N ASN A 193 -0.92 -14.17 7.10
CA ASN A 193 -2.10 -15.03 7.34
C ASN A 193 -1.90 -16.45 6.78
N ASP A 194 -0.78 -17.05 7.16
CA ASP A 194 -0.40 -18.45 6.97
C ASP A 194 0.26 -19.04 8.25
N GLY A 195 0.27 -18.26 9.34
CA GLY A 195 0.83 -18.64 10.63
C GLY A 195 2.31 -18.31 10.80
N TRP A 196 2.94 -17.60 9.86
CA TRP A 196 4.32 -17.13 9.97
C TRP A 196 4.43 -15.62 10.20
N VAL A 197 5.42 -15.25 11.01
CA VAL A 197 5.97 -13.89 10.99
C VAL A 197 7.27 -13.94 10.21
N GLU A 198 7.31 -13.29 9.04
CA GLU A 198 8.55 -13.07 8.30
C GLU A 198 9.34 -11.92 8.93
N ILE A 199 10.64 -12.10 9.06
CA ILE A 199 11.56 -11.09 9.57
C ILE A 199 12.46 -10.67 8.42
N LEU A 200 12.28 -9.44 7.97
CA LEU A 200 12.96 -8.91 6.79
C LEU A 200 14.03 -7.89 7.19
N ASP A 201 15.06 -7.78 6.37
CA ASP A 201 15.89 -6.57 6.39
C ASP A 201 15.03 -5.35 6.02
N ALA A 202 14.98 -4.35 6.89
CA ALA A 202 14.12 -3.19 6.67
C ALA A 202 14.56 -2.34 5.47
N ALA A 203 15.82 -2.40 5.03
CA ALA A 203 16.31 -1.65 3.89
C ALA A 203 16.14 -2.38 2.55
N THR A 204 16.30 -3.71 2.54
CA THR A 204 16.31 -4.53 1.30
C THR A 204 15.09 -5.44 1.13
N LEU A 205 14.21 -5.57 2.14
CA LEU A 205 13.09 -6.53 2.19
C LEU A 205 13.51 -8.00 2.02
N GLU A 206 14.81 -8.30 2.09
CA GLU A 206 15.32 -9.68 2.05
C GLU A 206 14.93 -10.43 3.32
N LEU A 207 14.53 -11.68 3.18
CA LEU A 207 14.17 -12.53 4.30
C LEU A 207 15.42 -12.86 5.13
N LYS A 208 15.41 -12.49 6.41
CA LYS A 208 16.45 -12.85 7.38
C LYS A 208 16.10 -14.10 8.16
N ASP A 209 14.85 -14.18 8.63
CA ASP A 209 14.39 -15.27 9.48
C ASP A 209 12.86 -15.35 9.44
N ARG A 210 12.30 -16.38 10.08
CA ARG A 210 10.86 -16.52 10.27
C ARG A 210 10.52 -17.24 11.57
N ILE A 211 9.41 -16.87 12.18
CA ILE A 211 8.88 -17.54 13.38
C ILE A 211 7.50 -18.09 13.06
N TYR A 212 7.30 -19.39 13.29
CA TYR A 212 5.98 -19.99 13.20
C TYR A 212 5.21 -19.69 14.47
N VAL A 213 4.10 -18.99 14.33
CA VAL A 213 3.26 -18.56 15.45
C VAL A 213 1.93 -19.29 15.49
N ALA A 214 1.69 -20.28 14.61
CA ALA A 214 0.42 -21.00 14.46
C ALA A 214 -0.79 -20.06 14.20
N GLY A 215 -1.96 -20.66 13.97
CA GLY A 215 -3.16 -19.95 13.52
C GLY A 215 -3.17 -19.72 12.01
N PHE A 216 -4.32 -19.30 11.49
CA PHE A 216 -4.55 -19.01 10.07
C PHE A 216 -4.67 -17.50 9.78
N GLY A 217 -4.69 -16.68 10.83
CA GLY A 217 -4.74 -15.23 10.74
C GLY A 217 -3.85 -14.64 11.83
N ILE A 218 -3.02 -13.67 11.46
CA ILE A 218 -2.16 -12.92 12.37
C ILE A 218 -2.54 -11.44 12.21
N GLY A 219 -3.15 -10.88 13.25
CA GLY A 219 -3.67 -9.51 13.21
C GLY A 219 -2.55 -8.48 13.25
N SER A 220 -1.54 -8.70 14.08
CA SER A 220 -0.43 -7.76 14.24
C SER A 220 0.79 -8.39 14.91
N VAL A 221 1.93 -7.72 14.75
CA VAL A 221 3.17 -8.00 15.48
C VAL A 221 3.75 -6.70 16.05
N LEU A 222 4.24 -6.74 17.29
CA LEU A 222 5.06 -5.70 17.91
C LEU A 222 6.43 -6.25 18.29
N ALA A 223 7.47 -5.43 18.13
CA ALA A 223 8.84 -5.75 18.50
C ALA A 223 9.30 -4.78 19.59
N LEU A 224 9.48 -5.28 20.82
CA LEU A 224 9.86 -4.48 21.99
C LEU A 224 10.86 -5.28 22.85
N ASN A 225 11.97 -4.64 23.25
CA ASN A 225 12.99 -5.23 24.13
C ASN A 225 13.46 -6.65 23.74
N GLY A 226 13.70 -6.88 22.45
CA GLY A 226 14.14 -8.19 21.96
C GLY A 226 13.07 -9.29 22.05
N LYS A 227 11.81 -8.92 22.24
CA LYS A 227 10.65 -9.81 22.19
C LYS A 227 9.73 -9.44 21.04
N LEU A 228 9.04 -10.44 20.49
CA LEU A 228 7.97 -10.26 19.52
C LEU A 228 6.64 -10.63 20.17
N TYR A 229 5.69 -9.70 20.16
CA TYR A 229 4.33 -9.88 20.64
C TYR A 229 3.43 -10.03 19.43
N VAL A 230 2.74 -11.15 19.30
CA VAL A 230 2.05 -11.52 18.06
C VAL A 230 0.62 -11.91 18.37
N SER A 231 -0.35 -11.18 17.82
CA SER A 231 -1.77 -11.52 17.93
C SER A 231 -2.18 -12.47 16.81
N SER A 232 -2.53 -13.71 17.15
CA SER A 232 -2.82 -14.80 16.20
C SER A 232 -4.16 -15.48 16.51
N SER A 233 -4.78 -16.09 15.49
CA SER A 233 -5.95 -16.95 15.62
C SER A 233 -5.68 -18.36 16.14
N ASP A 234 -4.48 -18.63 16.65
CA ASP A 234 -4.21 -19.88 17.34
C ASP A 234 -4.98 -19.98 18.67
N ASN A 235 -6.04 -20.77 18.66
CA ASN A 235 -6.86 -21.11 19.82
C ASN A 235 -6.51 -22.49 20.43
N ALA A 236 -5.28 -22.99 20.22
CA ALA A 236 -4.87 -24.29 20.75
C ALA A 236 -4.92 -24.39 22.28
N SER A 237 -4.82 -23.27 22.99
CA SER A 237 -5.18 -23.15 24.42
C SER A 237 -6.66 -22.80 24.52
N SER A 238 -7.46 -23.69 25.10
CA SER A 238 -8.93 -23.68 25.12
C SER A 238 -9.60 -22.31 25.39
N GLY A 239 -10.43 -21.85 24.44
CA GLY A 239 -11.19 -20.59 24.49
C GLY A 239 -10.34 -19.40 24.07
N TYR A 240 -10.90 -18.34 23.48
CA TYR A 240 -10.21 -17.15 22.92
C TYR A 240 -9.19 -16.43 23.85
N ALA A 241 -8.93 -16.94 25.06
CA ALA A 241 -7.81 -16.57 25.88
C ALA A 241 -6.47 -16.97 25.23
N ASP A 242 -5.44 -16.16 25.46
CA ASP A 242 -4.05 -16.49 25.14
C ASP A 242 -3.62 -16.41 23.65
N CYS A 243 -4.37 -15.62 22.85
CA CYS A 243 -4.11 -15.35 21.43
C CYS A 243 -2.92 -14.43 21.13
N VAL A 244 -2.43 -13.67 22.11
CA VAL A 244 -1.20 -12.89 22.03
C VAL A 244 -0.04 -13.73 22.53
N LYS A 245 0.86 -14.08 21.61
CA LYS A 245 2.05 -14.89 21.88
C LYS A 245 3.27 -14.02 21.99
N ILE A 246 4.11 -14.31 22.98
CA ILE A 246 5.36 -13.60 23.20
C ILE A 246 6.51 -14.54 22.86
N PHE A 247 7.31 -14.17 21.87
CA PHE A 247 8.50 -14.91 21.45
C PHE A 247 9.76 -14.14 21.81
N ASP A 248 10.81 -14.85 22.21
CA ASP A 248 12.13 -14.27 22.26
C ASP A 248 12.69 -14.12 20.85
N ARG A 249 13.12 -12.93 20.46
CA ARG A 249 13.60 -12.68 19.09
C ARG A 249 14.88 -13.47 18.78
N ALA A 250 15.75 -13.68 19.77
CA ALA A 250 17.04 -14.32 19.56
C ALA A 250 16.91 -15.84 19.45
N SER A 251 16.27 -16.48 20.43
CA SER A 251 16.08 -17.93 20.46
C SER A 251 14.90 -18.41 19.61
N LYS A 252 13.97 -17.50 19.26
CA LYS A 252 12.70 -17.78 18.59
C LYS A 252 11.75 -18.67 19.39
N THR A 253 12.04 -18.86 20.68
CA THR A 253 11.22 -19.69 21.57
C THR A 253 10.01 -18.90 22.06
N LEU A 254 8.87 -19.57 22.16
CA LEU A 254 7.71 -19.04 22.85
C LEU A 254 8.07 -18.85 24.34
N VAL A 255 7.88 -17.64 24.84
CA VAL A 255 8.14 -17.25 26.23
C VAL A 255 6.86 -17.31 27.06
N ALA A 256 5.79 -16.72 26.55
CA ALA A 256 4.53 -16.59 27.27
C ALA A 256 3.36 -16.42 26.30
N ARG A 257 2.15 -16.46 26.85
CA ARG A 257 0.90 -16.13 26.16
C ARG A 257 0.04 -15.23 27.04
N THR A 258 -0.77 -14.39 26.40
CA THR A 258 -1.83 -13.58 27.01
C THR A 258 -2.84 -13.21 25.93
N GLY A 259 -3.77 -12.30 26.17
CA GLY A 259 -4.77 -11.92 25.18
C GLY A 259 -6.16 -12.42 25.56
N TYR A 260 -7.15 -11.92 24.83
CA TYR A 260 -8.55 -12.35 24.97
C TYR A 260 -9.29 -12.47 23.64
N TYR A 261 -8.83 -11.76 22.63
CA TYR A 261 -9.32 -11.86 21.27
C TYR A 261 -8.15 -12.17 20.34
N ASP A 262 -8.46 -12.85 19.24
CA ASP A 262 -7.50 -13.09 18.18
C ASP A 262 -7.50 -11.97 17.15
N GLN A 263 -6.44 -11.96 16.32
CA GLN A 263 -6.34 -11.09 15.14
C GLN A 263 -6.65 -9.62 15.48
N THR A 264 -5.98 -9.14 16.51
CA THR A 264 -6.14 -7.79 17.04
C THR A 264 -4.98 -6.88 16.64
N ARG A 265 -5.17 -5.56 16.79
CA ARG A 265 -4.11 -4.57 16.60
C ARG A 265 -3.45 -4.26 17.92
N LEU A 266 -2.21 -4.71 18.06
CA LEU A 266 -1.32 -4.34 19.14
C LEU A 266 -0.66 -2.98 18.84
N VAL A 267 -0.63 -2.09 19.83
CA VAL A 267 0.06 -0.79 19.75
C VAL A 267 0.88 -0.56 21.00
N ALA A 268 2.20 -0.39 20.82
CA ALA A 268 3.09 -0.06 21.93
C ALA A 268 2.75 1.32 22.51
N LEU A 269 2.83 1.45 23.84
CA LEU A 269 2.78 2.76 24.48
C LEU A 269 4.20 3.36 24.49
N GLU A 270 4.36 4.49 23.79
CA GLU A 270 5.68 5.14 23.62
C GLU A 270 6.27 5.57 24.97
N GLY A 271 7.59 5.71 25.06
CA GLY A 271 8.24 6.09 26.33
C GLY A 271 8.15 5.03 27.44
N THR A 272 7.49 3.90 27.19
CA THR A 272 7.44 2.75 28.10
C THR A 272 8.29 1.61 27.56
N ALA A 273 8.81 0.75 28.44
CA ALA A 273 9.65 -0.36 28.02
C ALA A 273 8.83 -1.57 27.55
N VAL A 274 7.64 -1.81 28.12
CA VAL A 274 6.96 -3.12 28.07
C VAL A 274 5.45 -2.98 28.27
N GLU A 275 4.85 -1.93 27.74
CA GLU A 275 3.39 -1.72 27.82
C GLU A 275 2.79 -1.54 26.43
N MET A 276 1.58 -2.06 26.24
CA MET A 276 0.85 -1.94 24.99
C MET A 276 -0.66 -1.94 25.24
N ILE A 277 -1.37 -1.42 24.25
CA ILE A 277 -2.81 -1.59 24.12
C ILE A 277 -3.13 -2.53 22.97
N ASP A 278 -4.34 -3.05 22.99
CA ASP A 278 -4.81 -4.07 22.06
C ASP A 278 -6.26 -3.78 21.68
N LEU A 279 -6.53 -3.69 20.38
CA LEU A 279 -7.85 -3.37 19.83
C LEU A 279 -8.32 -4.47 18.89
N THR A 280 -9.56 -4.94 19.05
CA THR A 280 -10.15 -5.88 18.10
C THR A 280 -10.27 -5.27 16.70
N ILE A 281 -10.04 -6.05 15.64
CA ILE A 281 -10.11 -5.57 14.25
C ILE A 281 -11.41 -5.99 13.56
N HIS A 282 -11.94 -7.17 13.92
CA HIS A 282 -13.08 -7.80 13.24
C HIS A 282 -14.34 -7.91 14.09
N GLN A 283 -14.37 -7.21 15.22
CA GLN A 283 -15.49 -7.22 16.16
C GLN A 283 -16.06 -5.81 16.31
N PHE A 284 -17.39 -5.72 16.38
CA PHE A 284 -18.08 -4.50 16.76
C PHE A 284 -19.06 -4.81 17.90
N PRO A 285 -19.03 -4.04 19.02
CA PRO A 285 -18.12 -2.92 19.30
C PRO A 285 -16.65 -3.36 19.42
N ILE A 286 -15.75 -2.41 19.20
CA ILE A 286 -14.31 -2.63 19.39
C ILE A 286 -14.07 -2.81 20.89
N SER A 287 -13.30 -3.84 21.27
CA SER A 287 -12.85 -4.05 22.64
C SER A 287 -11.42 -3.57 22.78
N LEU A 288 -11.09 -3.02 23.95
CA LEU A 288 -9.81 -2.40 24.22
C LEU A 288 -9.19 -3.03 25.47
N PHE A 289 -7.95 -3.50 25.33
CA PHE A 289 -7.20 -4.07 26.44
C PHE A 289 -5.89 -3.31 26.63
N TYR A 290 -5.40 -3.34 27.87
CA TYR A 290 -4.07 -2.90 28.25
C TYR A 290 -3.30 -4.08 28.82
N TYR A 291 -2.03 -4.18 28.42
CA TYR A 291 -1.09 -5.15 28.95
C TYR A 291 0.20 -4.48 29.40
N SER A 292 0.76 -5.00 30.49
CA SER A 292 2.15 -4.75 30.86
C SER A 292 2.90 -6.07 31.09
N PHE A 293 4.20 -6.05 30.83
CA PHE A 293 5.06 -7.22 30.89
C PHE A 293 6.32 -6.94 31.72
N THR A 294 7.03 -8.00 32.11
CA THR A 294 8.44 -7.87 32.49
C THR A 294 9.28 -7.62 31.24
N THR A 295 10.54 -7.21 31.41
CA THR A 295 11.52 -7.10 30.31
C THR A 295 11.74 -8.41 29.57
N ASP A 296 11.49 -9.54 30.24
CA ASP A 296 11.58 -10.87 29.64
C ASP A 296 10.29 -11.27 28.91
N GLY A 297 9.26 -10.41 28.88
CA GLY A 297 8.01 -10.68 28.16
C GLY A 297 6.99 -11.50 28.95
N ILE A 298 7.15 -11.61 30.28
CA ILE A 298 6.18 -12.28 31.15
C ILE A 298 5.01 -11.31 31.45
N PRO A 299 3.74 -11.69 31.18
CA PRO A 299 2.59 -10.83 31.49
C PRO A 299 2.51 -10.50 32.98
N LEU A 300 2.29 -9.22 33.30
CA LEU A 300 2.11 -8.71 34.66
C LEU A 300 0.68 -8.24 34.90
N VAL A 301 0.16 -7.41 33.98
CA VAL A 301 -1.17 -6.81 34.08
C VAL A 301 -1.93 -7.07 32.79
N LYS A 302 -3.20 -7.41 32.93
CA LYS A 302 -4.22 -7.41 31.88
C LYS A 302 -5.41 -6.61 32.39
N LYS A 303 -5.84 -5.61 31.62
CA LYS A 303 -7.04 -4.82 31.88
C LYS A 303 -7.89 -4.76 30.62
N GLU A 304 -9.20 -4.75 30.80
CA GLU A 304 -10.19 -4.52 29.76
C GLU A 304 -10.88 -3.18 30.04
N ASP A 305 -11.27 -2.47 28.99
CA ASP A 305 -12.00 -1.23 29.13
C ASP A 305 -13.39 -1.48 29.75
N THR A 306 -13.82 -0.58 30.64
CA THR A 306 -15.15 -0.68 31.27
C THR A 306 -16.26 -0.02 30.44
N TYR A 307 -15.88 0.59 29.31
CA TYR A 307 -16.70 1.54 28.55
C TYR A 307 -17.14 0.96 27.21
N HIS A 308 -17.25 -0.37 27.10
CA HIS A 308 -17.66 -1.03 25.87
C HIS A 308 -18.91 -0.35 25.30
N MET A 309 -18.78 0.21 24.08
CA MET A 309 -19.77 0.98 23.32
C MET A 309 -19.94 2.47 23.65
N ASP A 310 -19.41 2.99 24.76
CA ASP A 310 -19.65 4.39 25.14
C ASP A 310 -18.88 5.38 24.25
N TYR A 311 -17.75 4.92 23.70
CA TYR A 311 -16.86 5.74 22.88
C TYR A 311 -16.43 5.00 21.61
N THR A 312 -16.43 5.71 20.49
CA THR A 312 -15.97 5.15 19.22
C THR A 312 -14.46 4.88 19.25
N MET A 313 -14.05 3.71 18.79
CA MET A 313 -12.65 3.34 18.62
C MET A 313 -12.44 2.86 17.20
N ASP A 314 -11.22 3.05 16.67
CA ASP A 314 -10.88 2.56 15.34
C ASP A 314 -9.45 2.01 15.38
N PRO A 315 -9.25 0.70 15.18
CA PRO A 315 -7.92 0.11 15.16
C PRO A 315 -7.10 0.66 14.00
N ALA A 316 -7.66 1.14 12.89
CA ALA A 316 -6.88 1.76 11.81
C ALA A 316 -6.33 3.16 12.20
N ILE A 317 -6.95 3.82 13.18
CA ILE A 317 -6.67 5.19 13.62
C ILE A 317 -6.33 5.15 15.11
N VAL A 318 -5.07 4.91 15.43
CA VAL A 318 -4.60 4.83 16.83
C VAL A 318 -3.14 5.25 16.96
N ARG A 319 -2.84 6.03 18.00
CA ARG A 319 -1.49 6.51 18.34
C ARG A 319 -1.30 6.59 19.84
N SER A 320 -0.11 6.24 20.32
CA SER A 320 0.29 6.51 21.70
C SER A 320 0.83 7.94 21.82
N PHE A 321 0.57 8.59 22.96
CA PHE A 321 1.26 9.84 23.29
C PHE A 321 2.76 9.57 23.53
N PRO A 322 3.66 10.54 23.31
CA PRO A 322 5.11 10.32 23.42
C PRO A 322 5.60 9.80 24.78
N ASP A 323 4.87 10.10 25.86
CA ASP A 323 5.16 9.64 27.23
C ASP A 323 4.49 8.30 27.58
N GLY A 324 3.66 7.78 26.67
CA GLY A 324 2.90 6.55 26.82
C GLY A 324 1.76 6.61 27.82
N SER A 325 1.56 7.72 28.54
CA SER A 325 0.56 7.84 29.60
C SER A 325 -0.87 7.77 29.07
N ARG A 326 -1.03 8.04 27.77
CA ARG A 326 -2.29 8.09 27.03
C ARG A 326 -2.15 7.57 25.62
N PHE A 327 -3.27 7.36 24.98
CA PHE A 327 -3.38 7.11 23.55
C PHE A 327 -4.65 7.77 23.00
N ILE A 328 -4.66 7.99 21.69
CA ILE A 328 -5.77 8.56 20.93
C ILE A 328 -6.22 7.58 19.86
N THR A 329 -7.53 7.48 19.63
CA THR A 329 -8.11 6.65 18.57
C THR A 329 -9.36 7.28 17.95
N SER A 330 -9.82 6.69 16.83
CA SER A 330 -11.04 7.03 16.10
C SER A 330 -11.03 8.37 15.37
N GLY A 331 -11.99 8.55 14.46
CA GLY A 331 -12.17 9.80 13.73
C GLY A 331 -12.61 10.99 14.60
N SER A 332 -13.02 10.76 15.85
CA SER A 332 -13.32 11.80 16.84
C SER A 332 -12.09 12.28 17.61
N GLY A 333 -11.00 11.51 17.57
CA GLY A 333 -9.84 11.72 18.42
C GLY A 333 -10.16 11.49 19.89
N ASN A 334 -10.70 10.31 20.21
CA ASN A 334 -11.01 9.90 21.58
C ASN A 334 -9.71 9.53 22.31
N ILE A 335 -9.47 10.17 23.45
CA ILE A 335 -8.25 10.04 24.24
C ILE A 335 -8.56 9.24 25.51
N PHE A 336 -7.73 8.24 25.79
CA PHE A 336 -7.80 7.40 26.96
C PHE A 336 -6.47 7.40 27.70
N ASN A 337 -6.50 7.17 29.01
CA ASN A 337 -5.30 6.93 29.81
C ASN A 337 -4.96 5.43 29.90
N LYS A 338 -3.81 5.09 30.49
CA LYS A 338 -3.37 3.70 30.73
C LYS A 338 -4.31 2.86 31.59
N SER A 339 -5.20 3.48 32.35
CA SER A 339 -6.25 2.79 33.10
C SER A 339 -7.47 2.50 32.23
N LEU A 340 -7.38 2.72 30.91
CA LEU A 340 -8.45 2.57 29.92
C LEU A 340 -9.66 3.48 30.22
N VAL A 341 -9.44 4.57 30.96
CA VAL A 341 -10.46 5.55 31.26
C VAL A 341 -10.45 6.63 30.19
N PHE A 342 -11.62 6.87 29.60
CA PHE A 342 -11.83 7.98 28.69
C PHE A 342 -11.52 9.31 29.37
N ASP A 343 -10.73 10.14 28.71
CA ASP A 343 -10.38 11.48 29.18
C ASP A 343 -11.20 12.55 28.44
N ARG A 344 -11.12 12.58 27.10
CA ARG A 344 -11.81 13.57 26.26
C ARG A 344 -11.78 13.20 24.78
N TYR A 345 -12.58 13.88 23.97
CA TYR A 345 -12.48 13.88 22.51
C TYR A 345 -11.77 15.16 22.02
N LEU A 346 -11.16 15.12 20.84
CA LEU A 346 -10.78 16.34 20.11
C LEU A 346 -12.01 16.99 19.47
N LYS A 347 -12.91 16.16 18.95
CA LYS A 347 -14.18 16.60 18.34
C LYS A 347 -15.28 15.60 18.64
N GLN A 348 -16.35 16.04 19.29
CA GLN A 348 -17.48 15.17 19.61
C GLN A 348 -18.31 14.89 18.35
N TYR A 349 -18.59 13.62 18.08
CA TYR A 349 -19.49 13.18 17.01
C TYR A 349 -19.25 13.89 15.65
N PRO A 350 -18.01 13.83 15.11
CA PRO A 350 -17.75 14.39 13.80
C PRO A 350 -18.65 13.74 12.75
N SER A 351 -19.13 14.53 11.81
CA SER A 351 -19.71 13.97 10.58
C SER A 351 -18.62 13.25 9.78
N ASN A 352 -19.01 12.34 8.89
CA ASN A 352 -18.06 11.72 7.95
C ASN A 352 -17.35 12.74 7.04
N ALA A 353 -17.89 13.95 6.89
CA ALA A 353 -17.28 15.03 6.13
C ALA A 353 -16.28 15.86 6.95
N ASP A 354 -16.05 15.50 8.21
CA ASP A 354 -15.19 16.25 9.15
C ASP A 354 -14.54 15.33 10.22
N SER A 355 -14.17 14.11 9.80
CA SER A 355 -13.54 13.10 10.65
C SER A 355 -12.02 13.05 10.49
N TYR A 356 -11.33 12.65 11.55
CA TYR A 356 -9.89 12.43 11.53
C TYR A 356 -9.53 11.06 10.96
N THR A 357 -8.38 10.98 10.29
CA THR A 357 -7.84 9.76 9.69
C THR A 357 -6.55 9.29 10.33
N ASP A 358 -5.80 10.18 10.99
CA ASP A 358 -4.62 9.86 11.79
C ASP A 358 -4.20 11.00 12.70
N PHE A 359 -3.26 10.72 13.61
CA PHE A 359 -2.70 11.70 14.54
C PHE A 359 -1.17 11.65 14.55
N ALA A 360 -0.55 12.78 14.90
CA ALA A 360 0.85 12.92 15.26
C ALA A 360 0.98 13.90 16.43
N PHE A 361 2.08 13.85 17.16
CA PHE A 361 2.32 14.70 18.32
C PHE A 361 3.59 15.52 18.15
N ASN A 362 3.69 16.65 18.86
CA ASN A 362 5.01 17.20 19.16
C ASN A 362 5.74 16.38 20.22
N SER A 363 7.01 16.67 20.47
CA SER A 363 7.88 15.83 21.30
C SER A 363 7.42 15.63 22.74
N ASP A 364 6.70 16.59 23.31
CA ASP A 364 6.18 16.54 24.69
C ASP A 364 4.67 16.21 24.76
N GLY A 365 4.01 15.99 23.62
CA GLY A 365 2.58 15.70 23.56
C GLY A 365 1.66 16.90 23.86
N SER A 366 2.18 18.11 24.03
CA SER A 366 1.37 19.32 24.26
C SER A 366 0.65 19.84 23.00
N ILE A 367 1.05 19.35 21.82
CA ILE A 367 0.40 19.64 20.53
C ILE A 367 0.03 18.32 19.84
N ILE A 368 -1.23 18.24 19.40
CA ILE A 368 -1.75 17.14 18.60
C ILE A 368 -2.02 17.67 17.19
N TYR A 369 -1.44 17.02 16.20
CA TYR A 369 -1.70 17.23 14.78
C TYR A 369 -2.69 16.16 14.33
N ALA A 370 -3.86 16.56 13.86
CA ALA A 370 -4.94 15.65 13.49
C ALA A 370 -5.24 15.75 11.99
N ALA A 371 -4.97 14.68 11.24
CA ALA A 371 -5.26 14.63 9.81
C ALA A 371 -6.77 14.57 9.59
N ASN A 372 -7.33 15.60 8.98
CA ASN A 372 -8.73 15.65 8.59
C ASN A 372 -8.84 15.27 7.11
N GLY A 373 -9.08 13.98 6.89
CA GLY A 373 -9.12 13.38 5.56
C GLY A 373 -10.08 14.08 4.59
N PRO A 374 -11.38 14.19 4.94
CA PRO A 374 -12.40 14.80 4.09
C PRO A 374 -12.14 16.27 3.75
N LEU A 375 -11.66 17.06 4.73
CA LEU A 375 -11.39 18.49 4.54
C LEU A 375 -9.99 18.82 4.00
N LYS A 376 -9.16 17.80 3.70
CA LYS A 376 -7.80 17.95 3.15
C LYS A 376 -6.96 18.98 3.94
N LYS A 377 -6.90 18.77 5.24
CA LYS A 377 -6.11 19.61 6.15
C LYS A 377 -5.62 18.81 7.35
N ILE A 378 -4.68 19.39 8.08
CA ILE A 378 -4.21 18.89 9.37
C ILE A 378 -4.56 19.95 10.42
N ASP A 379 -5.50 19.64 11.30
CA ASP A 379 -5.87 20.53 12.41
C ASP A 379 -4.81 20.45 13.53
N ILE A 380 -4.57 21.57 14.22
CA ILE A 380 -3.57 21.69 15.29
C ILE A 380 -4.31 21.94 16.60
N PHE A 381 -4.13 21.05 17.58
CA PHE A 381 -4.74 21.17 18.89
C PHE A 381 -3.69 21.35 19.98
N ARG A 382 -3.95 22.28 20.91
CA ARG A 382 -3.25 22.29 22.20
C ARG A 382 -3.84 21.23 23.11
N TYR A 383 -2.96 20.52 23.81
CA TYR A 383 -3.32 19.53 24.82
C TYR A 383 -2.77 19.99 26.18
N PRO A 384 -3.56 19.91 27.27
CA PRO A 384 -4.85 19.21 27.42
C PRO A 384 -6.10 20.02 27.05
N SER A 385 -5.99 21.29 26.64
CA SER A 385 -7.16 22.16 26.46
C SER A 385 -8.07 21.81 25.27
N THR A 386 -7.61 20.93 24.38
CA THR A 386 -8.27 20.53 23.11
C THR A 386 -8.70 21.73 22.27
N THR A 387 -8.00 22.85 22.39
CA THR A 387 -8.28 24.06 21.62
C THR A 387 -7.64 23.94 20.26
N ASN A 388 -8.43 24.01 19.18
CA ASN A 388 -7.89 24.11 17.83
C ASN A 388 -7.24 25.49 17.66
N THR A 389 -5.94 25.52 17.38
CA THR A 389 -5.14 26.75 17.23
C THR A 389 -4.77 27.07 15.79
N GLY A 390 -5.18 26.25 14.83
CA GLY A 390 -4.84 26.44 13.42
C GLY A 390 -4.90 25.16 12.62
N ASN A 391 -4.49 25.25 11.36
CA ASN A 391 -4.38 24.09 10.48
C ASN A 391 -3.33 24.30 9.39
N TYR A 392 -2.88 23.19 8.79
CA TYR A 392 -2.11 23.18 7.55
C TYR A 392 -2.97 22.57 6.43
N PRO A 393 -3.11 23.22 5.26
CA PRO A 393 -3.80 22.61 4.11
C PRO A 393 -2.93 21.49 3.51
N THR A 394 -3.58 20.44 3.02
CA THR A 394 -2.93 19.36 2.25
C THR A 394 -3.47 19.33 0.83
N LYS A 395 -2.67 18.89 -0.14
CA LYS A 395 -3.13 18.80 -1.54
C LYS A 395 -4.21 17.74 -1.73
N PHE A 396 -4.07 16.64 -1.00
CA PHE A 396 -4.96 15.48 -1.09
C PHE A 396 -5.43 15.04 0.30
N THR A 397 -6.27 14.01 0.34
CA THR A 397 -6.86 13.49 1.58
C THR A 397 -5.77 12.86 2.43
N PRO A 398 -5.37 13.47 3.57
CA PRO A 398 -4.33 12.90 4.43
C PRO A 398 -4.83 11.58 5.02
N TYR A 399 -3.98 10.56 4.99
CA TYR A 399 -4.28 9.21 5.43
C TYR A 399 -3.45 8.80 6.66
N LYS A 400 -2.15 9.14 6.66
CA LYS A 400 -1.25 8.89 7.80
C LYS A 400 -0.34 10.09 8.03
N LEU A 401 -0.04 10.40 9.28
CA LEU A 401 0.86 11.46 9.72
C LEU A 401 2.02 10.89 10.51
N PHE A 402 3.20 11.43 10.26
CA PHE A 402 4.39 11.17 11.05
C PHE A 402 5.10 12.47 11.37
N ARG A 403 5.61 12.61 12.60
CA ARG A 403 6.50 13.72 12.93
C ARG A 403 7.94 13.33 12.66
N ASP A 404 8.66 14.24 12.02
CA ASP A 404 10.10 14.15 11.85
C ASP A 404 10.74 15.48 12.27
N ASP A 405 11.13 15.55 13.54
CA ASP A 405 11.69 16.75 14.20
C ASP A 405 10.80 17.98 14.05
N ASN A 406 11.18 18.96 13.22
CA ASN A 406 10.42 20.19 12.96
C ASN A 406 9.59 20.10 11.67
N SER A 407 9.21 18.89 11.27
CA SER A 407 8.36 18.65 10.11
C SER A 407 7.30 17.59 10.39
N LEU A 408 6.19 17.68 9.66
CA LEU A 408 5.20 16.64 9.53
C LEU A 408 5.29 16.03 8.14
N ILE A 409 5.31 14.71 8.08
CA ILE A 409 5.19 13.92 6.87
C ILE A 409 3.73 13.51 6.77
N SER A 410 3.02 14.01 5.76
CA SER A 410 1.66 13.63 5.44
C SER A 410 1.66 12.66 4.26
N VAL A 411 1.19 11.43 4.50
CA VAL A 411 0.90 10.46 3.44
C VAL A 411 -0.55 10.64 3.05
N SER A 412 -0.78 11.11 1.82
CA SER A 412 -2.09 11.48 1.32
C SER A 412 -2.56 10.54 0.20
N LYS A 413 -3.87 10.28 0.15
CA LYS A 413 -4.55 9.50 -0.89
C LYS A 413 -5.21 10.42 -1.91
N ALA A 414 -4.94 10.19 -3.18
CA ALA A 414 -5.63 10.82 -4.30
C ALA A 414 -6.32 9.76 -5.16
N SER A 415 -7.65 9.71 -5.11
CA SER A 415 -8.43 8.72 -5.87
C SER A 415 -8.76 9.25 -7.27
N SER A 416 -8.58 8.40 -8.28
CA SER A 416 -9.01 8.64 -9.67
C SER A 416 -9.55 7.34 -10.27
N PHE A 417 -10.84 7.32 -10.62
CA PHE A 417 -11.55 6.12 -11.08
C PHE A 417 -11.37 4.94 -10.10
N GLN A 418 -10.57 3.94 -10.49
CA GLN A 418 -10.29 2.72 -9.71
C GLN A 418 -8.87 2.70 -9.11
N GLN A 419 -8.10 3.77 -9.29
CA GLN A 419 -6.73 3.88 -8.80
C GLN A 419 -6.66 4.87 -7.63
N THR A 420 -5.92 4.49 -6.60
CA THR A 420 -5.51 5.40 -5.53
C THR A 420 -4.03 5.68 -5.72
N PHE A 421 -3.68 6.96 -5.82
CA PHE A 421 -2.31 7.44 -5.87
C PHE A 421 -1.88 7.89 -4.48
N ILE A 422 -0.65 7.58 -4.12
CA ILE A 422 -0.05 7.98 -2.86
C ILE A 422 0.89 9.16 -3.13
N LEU A 423 0.72 10.21 -2.33
CA LEU A 423 1.61 11.37 -2.32
C LEU A 423 2.10 11.61 -0.91
N ILE A 424 3.33 12.11 -0.81
CA ILE A 424 3.99 12.43 0.44
C ILE A 424 4.29 13.92 0.46
N GLU A 425 3.78 14.62 1.46
CA GLU A 425 3.96 16.05 1.66
C GLU A 425 4.78 16.27 2.95
N ASN A 426 5.85 17.05 2.87
CA ASN A 426 6.65 17.44 4.02
C ASN A 426 6.27 18.88 4.42
N ILE A 427 5.64 19.04 5.58
CA ILE A 427 5.13 20.30 6.10
C ILE A 427 6.05 20.79 7.20
N LYS A 428 6.61 21.98 7.06
CA LYS A 428 7.46 22.60 8.07
C LYS A 428 6.60 23.18 9.21
N LEU A 429 6.99 22.89 10.45
CA LEU A 429 6.30 23.31 11.67
C LEU A 429 6.72 24.69 12.16
#